data_AF-A0A2W1K3N6-F1
#
_entry.id   AF-A0A2W1K3N6-F1
#
_cell.length_a   1.000
_cell.length_b   1.000
_cell.length_c   1.000
_cell.angle_alpha   90.00
_cell.angle_beta   90.00
_cell.angle_gamma   90.00
#
_symmetry.space_group_name_H-M   'P 1'
#
loop_
_entity.id
_entity.type
_entity.pdbx_description
1 polymer ?
#
loop_
_entity_poly.entity_id
_entity_poly.type
_entity_poly.pdbx_seq_one_letter_code
_entity_poly.pdbx_strand_id
1 'polypeptide(L)'
;MKQVNYITHLKTFFEKVYEDDNLNPTHISLYLALFSFWNNTRFAKWFYINRQEVMRMAHIGSKGTYHKCINQLHQWKYIKYQPSNNPQRGSKIYMFDTCTTFTTTTGTGSEQVVGHYINFNKHDKHKKYKKDFLKVKKEKNYNEPL
;
A
#
# COMPACT_ATOMS: atom_id res chain seq x y z
N MET A 1 -19.04 17.93 -2.32
CA MET A 1 -18.39 16.67 -1.91
C MET A 1 -17.22 17.04 -1.01
N LYS A 2 -17.02 16.32 0.10
CA LYS A 2 -15.87 16.55 0.99
C LYS A 2 -14.59 16.17 0.24
N GLN A 3 -13.60 17.06 0.23
CA GLN A 3 -12.32 16.83 -0.43
C GLN A 3 -11.49 15.85 0.43
N VAL A 4 -11.04 14.75 -0.17
CA VAL A 4 -10.13 13.81 0.53
C VAL A 4 -8.78 14.47 0.68
N ASN A 5 -8.27 14.54 1.91
CA ASN A 5 -6.90 14.94 2.17
C ASN A 5 -5.99 13.71 2.13
N TYR A 6 -5.09 13.65 1.14
CA TYR A 6 -4.18 12.52 0.95
C TYR A 6 -3.33 12.21 2.18
N ILE A 7 -2.78 13.24 2.81
CA ILE A 7 -1.85 13.11 3.96
C ILE A 7 -2.62 12.60 5.18
N THR A 8 -3.76 13.22 5.49
CA THR A 8 -4.59 12.83 6.64
C THR A 8 -5.13 11.41 6.47
N HIS A 9 -5.54 11.04 5.26
CA HIS A 9 -6.02 9.69 4.95
C HIS A 9 -4.92 8.65 5.16
N LEU A 10 -3.71 8.92 4.65
CA LEU A 10 -2.57 8.03 4.79
C LEU A 10 -2.14 7.88 6.25
N LYS A 11 -2.10 8.99 7.01
CA LYS A 11 -1.83 8.97 8.46
C LYS A 11 -2.84 8.08 9.20
N THR A 12 -4.14 8.33 8.98
CA THR A 12 -5.22 7.56 9.62
C THR A 12 -5.15 6.07 9.23
N PHE A 13 -4.78 5.76 7.99
CA PHE A 13 -4.56 4.38 7.57
C PHE A 13 -3.43 3.72 8.36
N PHE A 14 -2.29 4.39 8.55
CA PHE A 14 -1.18 3.82 9.32
C PHE A 14 -1.51 3.65 10.81
N GLU A 15 -2.29 4.54 11.41
CA GLU A 15 -2.81 4.35 12.77
C GLU A 15 -3.64 3.06 12.88
N LYS A 16 -4.56 2.83 11.93
CA LYS A 16 -5.33 1.58 11.86
C LYS A 16 -4.47 0.34 11.61
N VAL A 17 -3.42 0.46 10.81
CA VAL A 17 -2.47 -0.64 10.54
C VAL A 17 -1.71 -1.01 11.81
N TYR A 18 -1.35 -0.03 12.64
CA TYR A 18 -0.63 -0.26 13.88
C TYR A 18 -1.48 -1.00 14.92
N GLU A 19 -2.79 -0.76 14.93
CA GLU A 19 -3.74 -1.37 15.87
C GLU A 19 -4.31 -2.72 15.38
N ASP A 20 -4.28 -3.01 14.07
CA ASP A 20 -4.89 -4.21 13.49
C ASP A 20 -3.88 -5.32 13.17
N ASP A 21 -3.76 -6.28 14.09
CA ASP A 21 -2.90 -7.47 13.95
C ASP A 21 -3.31 -8.41 12.80
N ASN A 22 -4.51 -8.24 12.21
CA ASN A 22 -4.93 -9.07 11.06
C ASN A 22 -4.23 -8.67 9.76
N LEU A 23 -3.76 -7.42 9.68
CA LEU A 23 -3.06 -6.92 8.51
C LEU A 23 -1.64 -7.50 8.45
N ASN A 24 -1.20 -7.75 7.23
CA ASN A 24 0.16 -8.20 6.96
C ASN A 24 0.78 -7.28 5.90
N PRO A 25 2.11 -7.35 5.66
CA PRO A 25 2.75 -6.47 4.68
C PRO A 25 2.13 -6.51 3.28
N THR A 26 1.59 -7.65 2.86
CA THR A 26 0.91 -7.79 1.57
C THR A 26 -0.42 -7.04 1.53
N HIS A 27 -1.21 -7.06 2.62
CA HIS A 27 -2.41 -6.24 2.73
C HIS A 27 -2.08 -4.75 2.64
N ILE A 28 -1.05 -4.31 3.37
CA ILE A 28 -0.62 -2.90 3.40
C ILE A 28 -0.18 -2.46 2.00
N SER A 29 0.67 -3.25 1.34
CA SER A 29 1.14 -2.94 -0.01
C SER A 29 -0.01 -2.91 -1.02
N LEU A 30 -0.94 -3.85 -0.95
CA LEU A 30 -2.12 -3.89 -1.82
C LEU A 30 -3.01 -2.66 -1.60
N TYR A 31 -3.27 -2.28 -0.36
CA TYR A 31 -4.05 -1.09 -0.05
C TYR A 31 -3.39 0.19 -0.59
N LEU A 32 -2.08 0.35 -0.41
CA LEU A 32 -1.34 1.51 -0.91
C LEU A 32 -1.34 1.58 -2.44
N ALA A 33 -1.24 0.44 -3.13
CA ALA A 33 -1.40 0.40 -4.57
C ALA A 33 -2.80 0.90 -4.99
N LEU A 34 -3.86 0.36 -4.39
CA LEU A 34 -5.24 0.80 -4.64
C LEU A 34 -5.45 2.30 -4.33
N PHE A 35 -4.88 2.79 -3.23
CA PHE A 35 -4.93 4.20 -2.85
C PHE A 35 -4.24 5.10 -3.88
N SER A 36 -3.12 4.67 -4.45
CA SER A 36 -2.44 5.40 -5.53
C SER A 36 -3.30 5.48 -6.79
N PHE A 37 -3.94 4.38 -7.20
CA PHE A 37 -4.91 4.40 -8.30
C PHE A 37 -6.08 5.35 -8.01
N TRP A 38 -6.61 5.33 -6.78
CA TRP A 38 -7.70 6.22 -6.38
C TRP A 38 -7.31 7.70 -6.45
N ASN A 39 -6.11 8.05 -5.99
CA ASN A 39 -5.55 9.39 -6.11
C ASN A 39 -5.44 9.84 -7.58
N ASN A 40 -5.02 8.95 -8.48
CA ASN A 40 -4.96 9.24 -9.92
C ASN A 40 -6.34 9.53 -10.53
N THR A 41 -7.39 8.94 -9.96
CA THR A 41 -8.79 9.24 -10.33
C THR A 41 -9.38 10.45 -9.62
N ARG A 42 -8.56 11.29 -8.96
CA ARG A 42 -9.00 12.45 -8.17
C ARG A 42 -10.02 12.09 -7.08
N PHE A 43 -9.80 10.94 -6.43
CA PHE A 43 -10.65 10.43 -5.35
C PHE A 43 -12.12 10.24 -5.76
N ALA A 44 -12.37 9.75 -6.97
CA ALA A 44 -13.71 9.44 -7.45
C ALA A 44 -14.45 8.47 -6.51
N LYS A 45 -15.79 8.51 -6.50
CA LYS A 45 -16.63 7.63 -5.65
C LYS A 45 -16.27 6.14 -5.79
N TRP A 46 -15.83 5.73 -6.97
CA TRP A 46 -15.30 4.41 -7.29
C TRP A 46 -14.39 4.49 -8.51
N PHE A 47 -13.56 3.46 -8.71
CA PHE A 47 -12.70 3.34 -9.87
C PHE A 47 -12.55 1.87 -10.29
N TYR A 48 -12.13 1.66 -11.54
CA TYR A 48 -11.84 0.32 -12.06
C TYR A 48 -10.34 0.02 -11.94
N ILE A 49 -10.02 -1.25 -11.70
CA ILE A 49 -8.65 -1.75 -11.63
C ILE A 49 -8.43 -2.92 -12.59
N ASN A 50 -7.25 -2.94 -13.21
CA ASN A 50 -6.71 -4.13 -13.83
C ASN A 50 -5.93 -4.93 -12.77
N ARG A 51 -6.27 -6.21 -12.60
CA ARG A 51 -5.61 -7.10 -11.63
C ARG A 51 -4.09 -7.15 -11.83
N GLN A 52 -3.61 -7.26 -13.07
CA GLN A 52 -2.18 -7.41 -13.35
C GLN A 52 -1.39 -6.16 -12.97
N GLU A 53 -1.96 -4.97 -13.20
CA GLU A 53 -1.34 -3.70 -12.83
C GLU A 53 -1.29 -3.53 -11.31
N VAL A 54 -2.41 -3.83 -10.62
CA VAL A 54 -2.45 -3.76 -9.15
C VAL A 54 -1.48 -4.77 -8.53
N MET A 55 -1.41 -6.00 -9.06
CA MET A 55 -0.44 -7.00 -8.60
C MET A 55 1.01 -6.52 -8.77
N ARG A 56 1.33 -5.92 -9.94
CA ARG A 56 2.67 -5.38 -10.21
C ARG A 56 3.01 -4.24 -9.24
N MET A 57 2.08 -3.32 -9.02
CA MET A 57 2.28 -2.18 -8.13
C MET A 57 2.39 -2.59 -6.66
N ALA A 58 1.61 -3.58 -6.23
CA ALA A 58 1.63 -4.13 -4.88
C ALA A 58 2.73 -5.20 -4.67
N HIS A 59 3.59 -5.45 -5.66
CA HIS A 59 4.62 -6.49 -5.61
C HIS A 59 4.09 -7.89 -5.25
N ILE A 60 2.89 -8.25 -5.73
CA ILE A 60 2.28 -9.57 -5.50
C ILE A 60 2.53 -10.46 -6.71
N GLY A 61 3.32 -11.52 -6.53
CA GLY A 61 3.63 -12.48 -7.60
C GLY A 61 2.56 -13.54 -7.86
N SER A 62 1.70 -13.83 -6.87
CA SER A 62 0.75 -14.95 -6.95
C SER A 62 -0.71 -14.49 -7.03
N LYS A 63 -1.49 -15.12 -7.92
CA LYS A 63 -2.94 -14.87 -8.02
C LYS A 63 -3.66 -15.24 -6.72
N GLY A 64 -3.28 -16.34 -6.08
CA GLY A 64 -3.90 -16.79 -4.83
C GLY A 64 -3.74 -15.76 -3.71
N THR A 65 -2.53 -15.22 -3.55
CA THR A 65 -2.23 -14.16 -2.58
C THR A 65 -3.05 -12.90 -2.86
N TYR A 66 -3.12 -12.47 -4.13
CA TYR A 66 -3.95 -11.31 -4.51
C TYR A 66 -5.41 -11.48 -4.11
N HIS A 67 -6.04 -12.60 -4.50
CA HIS A 67 -7.45 -12.83 -4.21
C HIS A 67 -7.72 -12.96 -2.72
N LYS A 68 -6.83 -13.64 -1.98
CA LYS A 68 -6.92 -13.72 -0.52
C LYS A 68 -6.89 -12.31 0.10
N CYS A 69 -5.84 -11.53 -0.18
CA CYS A 69 -5.66 -10.23 0.46
C CYS A 69 -6.72 -9.21 0.06
N ILE A 70 -7.16 -9.16 -1.21
CA ILE A 70 -8.20 -8.21 -1.63
C ILE A 70 -9.56 -8.55 -1.00
N ASN A 71 -9.87 -9.83 -0.85
CA ASN A 71 -11.10 -10.28 -0.17
C ASN A 71 -11.04 -10.00 1.33
N GLN A 72 -9.88 -10.18 1.97
CA GLN A 72 -9.69 -9.84 3.38
C GLN A 72 -9.84 -8.33 3.62
N LEU A 73 -9.18 -7.48 2.80
CA LEU A 73 -9.38 -6.02 2.85
C LEU A 73 -10.85 -5.62 2.65
N HIS A 74 -11.60 -6.36 1.82
CA HIS A 74 -13.03 -6.14 1.66
C HIS A 74 -13.85 -6.53 2.89
N GLN A 75 -13.55 -7.69 3.48
CA GLN A 75 -14.22 -8.21 4.67
C GLN A 75 -14.00 -7.27 5.87
N TRP A 76 -12.77 -6.81 6.07
CA TRP A 76 -12.35 -5.89 7.13
C TRP A 76 -12.70 -4.42 6.86
N LYS A 77 -13.47 -4.13 5.80
CA LYS A 77 -13.97 -2.79 5.47
C LYS A 77 -12.88 -1.73 5.26
N TYR A 78 -11.68 -2.14 4.84
CA TYR A 78 -10.68 -1.21 4.31
C TYR A 78 -11.06 -0.72 2.91
N ILE A 79 -11.70 -1.58 2.12
CA ILE A 79 -12.21 -1.27 0.77
C ILE A 79 -13.56 -1.95 0.52
N LYS A 80 -14.29 -1.49 -0.50
CA LYS A 80 -15.34 -2.30 -1.14
C LYS A 80 -14.81 -2.86 -2.46
N TYR A 81 -14.70 -4.17 -2.55
CA TYR A 81 -14.29 -4.87 -3.76
C TYR A 81 -15.51 -5.43 -4.48
N GLN A 82 -15.64 -5.13 -5.78
CA GLN A 82 -16.63 -5.73 -6.68
C GLN A 82 -15.90 -6.39 -7.85
N PRO A 83 -15.68 -7.72 -7.80
CA PRO A 83 -14.99 -8.43 -8.86
C PRO A 83 -15.75 -8.34 -10.18
N SER A 84 -15.01 -8.40 -11.28
CA SER A 84 -15.55 -8.48 -12.64
C SER A 84 -14.85 -9.58 -13.40
N ASN A 85 -15.63 -10.41 -14.09
CA ASN A 85 -15.11 -11.44 -14.99
C ASN A 85 -14.81 -10.88 -16.39
N ASN A 86 -15.16 -9.62 -16.68
CA ASN A 86 -14.91 -9.00 -17.98
C ASN A 86 -13.50 -8.37 -18.02
N PRO A 87 -12.57 -8.90 -18.84
CA PRO A 87 -11.20 -8.40 -18.93
C PRO A 87 -11.11 -6.93 -19.37
N GLN A 88 -12.09 -6.43 -20.15
CA GLN A 88 -12.09 -5.06 -20.64
C GLN A 88 -12.62 -4.04 -19.62
N ARG A 89 -13.43 -4.47 -18.65
CA ARG A 89 -14.01 -3.55 -17.64
C ARG A 89 -13.20 -3.49 -16.35
N GLY A 90 -12.44 -4.54 -16.01
CA GLY A 90 -11.71 -4.62 -14.75
C GLY A 90 -12.64 -4.73 -13.54
N SER A 91 -12.07 -4.94 -12.35
CA SER A 91 -12.85 -4.99 -11.10
C SER A 91 -13.09 -3.58 -10.57
N LYS A 92 -14.20 -3.36 -9.86
CA LYS A 92 -14.55 -2.05 -9.31
C LYS A 92 -14.17 -1.97 -7.83
N ILE A 93 -13.59 -0.84 -7.43
CA ILE A 93 -13.14 -0.56 -6.07
C ILE A 93 -13.80 0.71 -5.55
N TYR A 94 -14.18 0.69 -4.28
CA TYR A 94 -14.54 1.88 -3.51
C TYR A 94 -13.58 1.96 -2.33
N MET A 95 -12.96 3.13 -2.14
CA MET A 95 -12.19 3.45 -0.94
C MET A 95 -13.10 4.19 0.03
N PHE A 96 -12.94 3.95 1.33
CA PHE A 96 -13.70 4.66 2.35
C PHE A 96 -12.87 5.82 2.87
N ASP A 97 -13.44 7.03 2.91
CA ASP A 97 -12.78 8.17 3.56
C ASP A 97 -12.72 7.91 5.06
N THR A 98 -11.52 7.64 5.58
CA THR A 98 -11.30 7.39 7.00
C THR A 98 -11.27 8.67 7.83
N CYS A 99 -11.33 9.87 7.21
CA CYS A 99 -11.16 11.17 7.89
C CYS A 99 -12.43 11.73 8.55
N THR A 100 -13.43 10.92 8.90
CA THR A 100 -14.74 11.45 9.33
C THR A 100 -15.05 11.29 10.84
N THR A 101 -14.21 10.65 11.64
CA THR A 101 -14.51 10.41 13.07
C THR A 101 -13.73 11.26 14.08
N PHE A 102 -12.85 12.17 13.65
CA PHE A 102 -12.24 13.13 14.59
C PHE A 102 -13.09 14.41 14.67
N THR A 103 -14.26 14.33 15.29
CA THR A 103 -14.78 15.51 15.98
C THR A 103 -13.90 15.71 17.19
N THR A 104 -12.99 16.67 17.09
CA THR A 104 -12.20 17.20 18.20
C THR A 104 -13.16 17.53 19.34
N THR A 105 -13.15 16.74 20.41
CA THR A 105 -13.58 17.26 21.71
C THR A 105 -12.56 18.34 22.04
N THR A 106 -13.00 19.59 22.02
CA THR A 106 -12.22 20.75 22.45
C THR A 106 -11.79 20.54 23.90
N GLY A 107 -10.56 20.07 24.07
CA GLY A 107 -9.79 20.10 25.30
C GLY A 107 -8.51 20.85 24.99
N THR A 108 -8.47 22.10 25.44
CA THR A 108 -7.36 23.03 25.37
C THR A 108 -6.12 22.41 26.02
N GLY A 109 -5.07 22.23 25.23
CA GLY A 109 -3.78 21.74 25.69
C GLY A 109 -2.79 21.81 24.54
N SER A 110 -1.96 22.84 24.53
CA SER A 110 -0.80 22.97 23.66
C SER A 110 0.22 21.88 24.01
N GLU A 111 0.05 20.68 23.47
CA GLU A 111 1.08 19.65 23.52
C GLU A 111 1.36 19.18 22.10
N GLN A 112 2.54 19.58 21.60
CA GLN A 112 3.16 18.90 20.49
C GLN A 112 3.43 17.47 20.96
N VAL A 113 2.60 16.51 20.53
CA VAL A 113 2.91 15.10 20.73
C VAL A 113 4.07 14.78 19.80
N VAL A 114 5.29 14.99 20.30
CA VAL A 114 6.53 14.48 19.72
C VAL A 114 6.41 12.96 19.74
N GLY A 115 5.89 12.39 18.65
CA GLY A 115 5.93 10.96 18.44
C GLY A 115 7.39 10.51 18.52
N HIS A 116 7.67 9.52 19.36
CA HIS A 116 9.00 8.94 19.48
C HIS A 116 9.43 8.37 18.12
N TYR A 117 10.17 9.16 17.34
CA TYR A 117 10.92 8.65 16.20
C TYR A 117 11.93 7.65 16.76
N ILE A 118 11.67 6.36 16.53
CA ILE A 118 12.59 5.30 16.91
C ILE A 118 13.86 5.51 16.11
N ASN A 119 14.94 5.88 16.79
CA ASN A 119 16.26 6.08 16.20
C ASN A 119 16.79 4.72 15.72
N PHE A 120 16.78 4.45 14.42
CA PHE A 120 17.36 3.24 13.83
C PHE A 120 18.89 3.36 13.73
N ASN A 121 19.56 3.55 14.85
CA ASN A 121 21.00 3.29 14.98
C ASN A 121 21.21 1.91 15.59
N LYS A 122 20.98 0.86 14.80
CA LYS A 122 21.43 -0.50 15.12
C LYS A 122 22.04 -1.18 13.90
N HIS A 123 23.37 -1.07 13.84
CA HIS A 123 24.36 -1.89 13.16
C HIS A 123 24.00 -2.54 11.80
N ASP A 124 24.59 -1.95 10.74
CA ASP A 124 24.82 -2.57 9.43
C ASP A 124 25.53 -3.94 9.54
N LYS A 125 24.82 -5.03 9.25
CA LYS A 125 25.41 -6.34 8.88
C LYS A 125 25.30 -6.67 7.40
N HIS A 126 24.93 -5.71 6.54
CA HIS A 126 24.71 -5.94 5.10
C HIS A 126 25.86 -5.50 4.18
N LYS A 127 27.12 -5.58 4.62
CA LYS A 127 28.28 -5.36 3.73
C LYS A 127 28.61 -6.54 2.79
N LYS A 128 28.09 -7.75 3.05
CA LYS A 128 28.41 -8.95 2.24
C LYS A 128 27.73 -8.92 0.86
N TYR A 129 26.44 -8.61 0.81
CA TYR A 129 25.63 -8.68 -0.42
C TYR A 129 26.05 -7.68 -1.51
N LYS A 130 26.59 -6.51 -1.16
CA LYS A 130 27.04 -5.51 -2.15
C LYS A 130 28.31 -5.99 -2.89
N LYS A 131 29.17 -6.78 -2.25
CA LYS A 131 30.43 -7.25 -2.83
C LYS A 131 30.17 -8.33 -3.89
N ASP A 132 29.17 -9.18 -3.66
CA ASP A 132 28.81 -10.27 -4.57
C ASP A 132 28.09 -9.74 -5.83
N PHE A 133 27.25 -8.71 -5.70
CA PHE A 133 26.60 -8.05 -6.85
C PHE A 133 27.58 -7.38 -7.82
N LEU A 134 28.68 -6.81 -7.31
CA LEU A 134 29.71 -6.20 -8.15
C LEU A 134 30.63 -7.22 -8.84
N LYS A 135 30.78 -8.44 -8.29
CA LYS A 135 31.50 -9.54 -8.97
C LYS A 135 30.72 -10.05 -10.17
N VAL A 136 29.42 -10.32 -10.00
CA VAL A 136 28.55 -10.85 -11.07
C VAL A 136 28.46 -9.92 -12.29
N LYS A 137 28.58 -8.60 -12.10
CA LYS A 137 28.59 -7.65 -13.23
C LYS A 137 29.88 -7.63 -14.05
N LYS A 138 31.01 -8.12 -13.53
CA LYS A 138 32.30 -8.09 -14.25
C LYS A 138 32.52 -9.28 -15.19
N GLU A 139 31.73 -10.35 -15.08
CA GLU A 139 31.99 -11.60 -15.82
C GLU A 139 31.09 -11.82 -17.06
N LYS A 140 30.17 -10.90 -17.38
CA LYS A 140 29.41 -10.99 -18.65
C LYS A 140 30.22 -10.40 -19.79
N ASN A 141 31.00 -11.25 -20.46
CA ASN A 141 31.68 -10.93 -21.72
C ASN A 141 30.66 -11.09 -22.87
N TYR A 142 30.29 -9.99 -23.52
CA TYR A 142 29.25 -9.94 -24.57
C TYR A 142 29.78 -10.27 -25.98
N ASN A 143 30.90 -10.97 -26.10
CA ASN A 143 31.60 -11.18 -27.38
C ASN A 143 31.74 -12.65 -27.82
N GLU A 144 30.92 -13.58 -27.34
CA GLU A 144 30.87 -14.93 -27.94
C GLU A 144 29.79 -14.99 -29.05
N PRO A 145 30.13 -15.42 -30.28
CA PRO A 145 29.15 -15.60 -31.34
C PRO A 145 28.26 -16.83 -31.07
N LEU A 146 27.02 -16.75 -31.55
CA LEU A 146 25.94 -17.74 -31.43
C LEU A 146 26.34 -19.16 -31.84
#